data_AF-A0A814J892-F1
#
_entry.id   AF-A0A814J892-F1
#
_cell.length_a   1.000
_cell.length_b   1.000
_cell.length_c   1.000
_cell.angle_alpha   90.00
_cell.angle_beta   90.00
_cell.angle_gamma   90.00
#
_symmetry.space_group_name_H-M   'P 1'
#
loop_
_entity.id
_entity.type
_entity.pdbx_description
1 polymer ?
#
loop_
_entity_poly.entity_id
_entity_poly.type
_entity_poly.pdbx_seq_one_letter_code
_entity_poly.pdbx_strand_id
1 'polypeptide(L)'
;MLEGHSIGIADTIADQTTYERIQETIKKAKNEVHKVIERAHRDTLEPSPGNSLRQTFENMVNDFNQFKTMVVGSAKGSFINISQVITYDYGPEAKGFIENSYLQGLAPVEFYFHAMGGREDLIDTAVKIAETDYIHRRLIKATKSVMVKRRSMRKSKNSTYRKTWGSTDFESDLIGI
;
A
#
# COMPACT_ATOMS: atom_id res chain seq x y z
N MET A 1 6.90 -39.42 -8.13
CA MET A 1 7.91 -38.56 -8.76
C MET A 1 7.87 -37.23 -8.04
N LEU A 2 8.95 -36.84 -7.37
CA LEU A 2 9.10 -35.51 -6.79
C LEU A 2 9.87 -34.68 -7.82
N GLU A 3 9.20 -33.75 -8.49
CA GLU A 3 9.89 -32.76 -9.30
C GLU A 3 10.51 -31.73 -8.34
N GLY A 4 11.81 -31.49 -8.47
CA GLY A 4 12.50 -30.43 -7.76
C GLY A 4 12.37 -29.12 -8.54
N HIS A 5 11.96 -28.05 -7.86
CA HIS A 5 11.97 -26.70 -8.42
C HIS A 5 13.13 -25.90 -7.81
N SER A 6 13.88 -25.18 -8.65
CA SER A 6 14.91 -24.24 -8.21
C SER A 6 14.71 -22.89 -8.90
N ILE A 7 14.98 -21.81 -8.16
CA ILE A 7 15.07 -20.45 -8.71
C ILE A 7 16.48 -19.91 -8.44
N GLY A 8 17.07 -19.25 -9.44
CA GLY A 8 18.41 -18.71 -9.39
C GLY A 8 18.49 -17.27 -9.89
N ILE A 9 19.66 -16.65 -9.74
CA ILE A 9 19.88 -15.27 -10.19
C ILE A 9 19.66 -15.11 -11.71
N ALA A 10 19.92 -16.16 -12.48
CA ALA A 10 19.70 -16.17 -13.93
C ALA A 10 18.22 -15.97 -14.30
N ASP A 11 17.29 -16.38 -13.44
CA ASP A 11 15.84 -16.18 -13.66
C ASP A 11 15.41 -14.72 -13.47
N THR A 12 16.30 -13.87 -12.94
CA THR A 12 16.05 -12.43 -12.70
C THR A 12 16.68 -11.52 -13.77
N ILE A 13 17.47 -12.07 -14.69
CA ILE A 13 18.13 -11.31 -15.75
C ILE A 13 17.14 -11.16 -16.91
N ALA A 14 16.70 -9.93 -17.17
CA ALA A 14 15.87 -9.61 -18.32
C ALA A 14 16.69 -9.61 -19.61
N ASP A 15 16.06 -9.94 -20.74
CA ASP A 15 16.68 -9.77 -22.05
C ASP A 15 16.90 -8.29 -22.39
N GLN A 16 17.87 -8.04 -23.27
CA GLN A 16 18.27 -6.69 -23.64
C GLN A 16 17.10 -5.87 -24.21
N THR A 17 16.20 -6.50 -24.98
CA THR A 17 15.06 -5.79 -25.58
C THR A 17 14.03 -5.39 -24.53
N THR A 18 13.77 -6.24 -23.53
CA THR A 18 12.93 -5.90 -22.38
C THR A 18 13.58 -4.81 -21.53
N TYR A 19 14.89 -4.88 -21.31
CA TYR A 19 15.62 -3.85 -20.56
C TYR A 19 15.51 -2.47 -21.22
N GLU A 20 15.70 -2.39 -22.54
CA GLU A 20 15.53 -1.15 -23.31
C GLU A 20 14.11 -0.58 -23.21
N ARG A 21 13.09 -1.45 -23.28
CA ARG A 21 11.68 -1.03 -23.12
C ARG A 21 11.39 -0.50 -21.72
N ILE A 22 11.99 -1.10 -20.68
CA ILE A 22 11.88 -0.63 -19.30
C ILE A 22 12.49 0.77 -19.20
N GLN A 23 13.71 0.95 -19.71
CA GLN A 23 14.41 2.23 -19.70
C GLN A 23 13.66 3.32 -20.46
N GLU A 24 13.08 3.00 -21.63
CA GLU A 24 12.27 3.94 -22.39
C GLU A 24 11.00 4.36 -21.63
N THR A 25 10.35 3.42 -20.93
CA THR A 25 9.17 3.69 -20.10
C THR A 25 9.50 4.59 -18.92
N ILE A 26 10.61 4.34 -18.23
CA ILE A 26 11.10 5.18 -17.14
C ILE A 26 11.40 6.59 -17.65
N LYS A 27 12.11 6.71 -18.77
CA LYS A 27 12.44 8.00 -19.40
C LYS A 27 11.19 8.78 -19.80
N LYS A 28 10.18 8.12 -20.36
CA LYS A 28 8.88 8.74 -20.67
C LYS A 28 8.20 9.28 -19.40
N ALA A 29 8.14 8.49 -18.34
CA ALA A 29 7.55 8.92 -17.06
C ALA A 29 8.28 10.13 -16.44
N LYS A 30 9.63 10.13 -16.43
CA LYS A 30 10.42 11.28 -15.96
C LYS A 30 10.12 12.55 -16.75
N ASN A 31 10.00 12.43 -18.07
CA ASN A 31 9.65 13.57 -18.92
C ASN A 31 8.24 14.12 -18.62
N GLU A 32 7.26 13.26 -18.35
CA GLU A 32 5.92 13.72 -17.96
C GLU A 32 5.93 14.45 -16.62
N VAL A 33 6.65 13.93 -15.62
CA VAL A 33 6.82 14.62 -14.32
C VAL A 33 7.48 15.98 -14.51
N HIS A 34 8.51 16.06 -15.35
CA HIS A 34 9.18 17.32 -15.67
C HIS A 34 8.23 18.35 -16.31
N LYS A 35 7.35 17.92 -17.22
CA LYS A 35 6.31 18.79 -17.80
C LYS A 35 5.34 19.32 -16.73
N VAL A 36 4.96 18.49 -15.76
CA VAL A 36 4.07 18.92 -14.66
C VAL A 36 4.78 19.94 -13.75
N ILE A 37 6.06 19.74 -13.45
CA ILE A 37 6.89 20.70 -12.69
C ILE A 37 6.98 22.04 -13.44
N GLU A 38 7.25 22.02 -14.75
CA GLU A 38 7.30 23.22 -15.58
C GLU A 38 5.95 23.96 -15.60
N ARG A 39 4.83 23.23 -15.69
CA ARG A 39 3.49 23.83 -15.63
C ARG A 39 3.20 24.48 -14.29
N ALA A 40 3.67 23.87 -13.20
CA ALA A 40 3.55 24.41 -11.85
C ALA A 40 4.41 25.67 -11.67
N HIS A 41 5.63 25.72 -12.20
CA HIS A 41 6.49 26.92 -12.15
C HIS A 41 5.95 28.09 -12.98
N ARG A 42 5.15 27.81 -14.01
CA ARG A 42 4.54 28.82 -14.88
C ARG A 42 3.12 29.23 -14.44
N ASP A 43 2.67 28.83 -13.25
CA ASP A 43 1.31 29.06 -12.72
C ASP A 43 0.19 28.67 -13.70
N THR A 44 0.45 27.68 -14.56
CA THR A 44 -0.49 27.18 -15.59
C THR A 44 -1.20 25.88 -15.17
N LEU A 45 -1.01 25.50 -13.92
CA LEU A 45 -1.61 24.30 -13.34
C LEU A 45 -2.92 24.70 -12.65
N GLU A 46 -4.02 24.09 -13.08
CA GLU A 46 -5.33 24.32 -12.46
C GLU A 46 -5.57 23.30 -11.34
N PRO A 47 -6.11 23.72 -10.18
CA PRO A 47 -6.43 22.82 -9.09
C PRO A 47 -7.60 21.91 -9.47
N SER A 48 -7.48 20.63 -9.10
CA SER A 48 -8.57 19.66 -9.24
C SER A 48 -9.68 19.96 -8.23
N PRO A 49 -10.95 19.63 -8.54
CA PRO A 49 -12.07 19.92 -7.66
C PRO A 49 -11.86 19.36 -6.26
N GLY A 50 -11.93 20.22 -5.24
CA GLY A 50 -11.78 19.83 -3.82
C GLY A 50 -10.33 19.65 -3.35
N ASN A 51 -9.32 19.91 -4.19
CA ASN A 51 -7.91 19.82 -3.82
C ASN A 51 -7.23 21.19 -3.89
N SER A 52 -6.24 21.40 -3.02
CA SER A 52 -5.31 22.54 -3.17
C SER A 52 -4.39 22.34 -4.39
N LEU A 53 -3.84 23.44 -4.92
CA LEU A 53 -2.91 23.38 -6.05
C LEU A 53 -1.72 22.44 -5.78
N ARG A 54 -1.19 22.45 -4.56
CA ARG A 54 -0.12 21.54 -4.11
C ARG A 54 -0.56 20.08 -4.08
N GLN A 55 -1.76 19.80 -3.59
CA GLN A 55 -2.30 18.43 -3.59
C GLN A 55 -2.58 17.94 -5.00
N THR A 56 -3.09 18.79 -5.89
CA THR A 56 -3.27 18.45 -7.30
C THR A 56 -1.95 18.13 -7.98
N PHE A 57 -0.92 18.94 -7.73
CA PHE A 57 0.44 18.66 -8.20
C PHE A 57 0.94 17.30 -7.67
N GLU A 58 0.83 17.06 -6.36
CA GLU A 58 1.27 15.81 -5.73
C GLU A 58 0.50 14.59 -6.28
N ASN A 59 -0.81 14.71 -6.47
CA ASN A 59 -1.64 13.65 -7.06
C ASN A 59 -1.23 13.34 -8.49
N MET A 60 -1.05 14.36 -9.34
CA MET A 60 -0.61 14.17 -10.71
C MET A 60 0.77 13.52 -10.79
N VAL A 61 1.73 13.97 -9.98
CA VAL A 61 3.07 13.36 -9.93
C VAL A 61 3.02 11.91 -9.42
N ASN A 62 2.13 11.62 -8.46
CA ASN A 62 1.93 10.26 -7.94
C ASN A 62 1.28 9.31 -8.96
N ASP A 63 0.36 9.80 -9.79
CA ASP A 63 -0.26 8.99 -10.85
C ASP A 63 0.77 8.49 -11.86
N PHE A 64 1.76 9.32 -12.20
CA PHE A 64 2.87 8.89 -13.04
C PHE A 64 3.85 7.97 -12.30
N ASN A 65 3.88 8.03 -10.98
CA ASN A 65 4.73 7.24 -10.11
C ASN A 65 4.04 5.96 -9.59
N GLN A 66 2.99 5.46 -10.25
CA GLN A 66 2.33 4.19 -9.91
C GLN A 66 3.27 2.96 -9.95
N PHE A 67 4.49 3.11 -10.49
CA PHE A 67 5.55 2.11 -10.39
C PHE A 67 6.20 1.99 -8.99
N LYS A 68 5.89 2.88 -8.05
CA LYS A 68 6.30 2.77 -6.64
C LYS A 68 5.65 1.57 -5.92
N THR A 69 4.73 0.85 -6.57
CA THR A 69 3.86 -0.16 -5.95
C THR A 69 4.23 -1.62 -6.22
N MET A 70 5.34 -1.95 -6.89
CA MET A 70 5.72 -3.36 -7.10
C MET A 70 7.21 -3.65 -6.98
N VAL A 71 7.80 -3.48 -5.78
CA VAL A 71 8.87 -4.40 -5.35
C VAL A 71 8.90 -4.68 -3.83
N VAL A 72 8.10 -4.00 -3.02
CA VAL A 72 7.86 -4.45 -1.63
C VAL A 72 6.48 -5.08 -1.60
N GLY A 73 6.44 -6.41 -1.76
CA GLY A 73 5.21 -7.18 -1.63
C GLY A 73 4.44 -6.72 -0.40
N SER A 74 3.20 -6.25 -0.63
CA SER A 74 2.21 -5.91 0.40
C SER A 74 2.39 -4.60 1.19
N ALA A 75 3.37 -3.74 0.89
CA ALA A 75 3.45 -2.42 1.50
C ALA A 75 2.46 -1.44 0.86
N LYS A 76 1.36 -1.12 1.55
CA LYS A 76 0.51 0.03 1.21
C LYS A 76 1.35 1.29 1.45
N GLY A 77 1.97 1.79 0.38
CA GLY A 77 2.99 2.83 0.42
C GLY A 77 2.62 4.01 1.30
N SER A 78 3.50 4.30 2.25
CA SER A 78 3.40 5.50 3.07
C SER A 78 4.11 6.69 2.43
N PHE A 79 3.55 7.87 2.65
CA PHE A 79 3.99 9.13 2.08
C PHE A 79 5.23 9.65 2.81
N ILE A 80 6.42 9.51 2.22
CA ILE A 80 7.55 10.32 2.66
C ILE A 80 7.46 11.68 1.95
N ASN A 81 7.10 12.72 2.70
CA ASN A 81 7.08 14.12 2.25
C ASN A 81 8.51 14.71 2.24
N ILE A 82 9.38 14.19 1.36
CA ILE A 82 10.80 14.59 1.29
C ILE A 82 10.98 16.00 0.70
N SER A 83 9.95 16.52 0.03
CA SER A 83 9.97 17.89 -0.53
C SER A 83 10.18 18.99 0.52
N GLN A 84 10.01 18.70 1.81
CA GLN A 84 10.30 19.64 2.89
C GLN A 84 11.78 19.67 3.32
N VAL A 85 12.60 18.69 2.90
CA VAL A 85 14.00 18.55 3.33
C VAL A 85 14.97 18.96 2.23
N ILE A 86 14.61 18.78 0.95
CA ILE A 86 15.46 19.16 -0.19
C ILE A 86 14.90 20.46 -0.80
N THR A 87 15.68 21.53 -0.74
CA THR A 87 15.31 22.86 -1.21
C THR A 87 14.97 22.85 -2.70
N TYR A 88 13.71 23.15 -3.04
CA TYR A 88 13.21 23.50 -4.39
C TYR A 88 13.43 22.49 -5.54
N ASP A 89 13.81 21.24 -5.25
CA ASP A 89 13.86 20.18 -6.27
C ASP A 89 12.62 19.28 -6.19
N TYR A 90 11.77 19.37 -7.21
CA TYR A 90 10.56 18.56 -7.35
C TYR A 90 10.75 17.34 -8.26
N GLY A 91 11.98 17.09 -8.72
CA GLY A 91 12.31 15.94 -9.56
C GLY A 91 11.96 14.60 -8.91
N PRO A 92 11.73 13.56 -9.73
CA PRO A 92 11.38 12.23 -9.22
C PRO A 92 12.49 11.65 -8.31
N GLU A 93 13.77 11.90 -8.63
CA GLU A 93 14.92 11.46 -7.82
C GLU A 93 14.91 12.07 -6.42
N ALA A 94 14.58 13.37 -6.32
CA ALA A 94 14.49 14.09 -5.05
C ALA A 94 13.32 13.63 -4.17
N LYS A 95 12.30 12.98 -4.76
CA LYS A 95 11.12 12.45 -4.06
C LYS A 95 11.18 10.94 -3.78
N GLY A 96 12.36 10.34 -3.88
CA GLY A 96 12.58 8.94 -3.55
C GLY A 96 12.03 7.98 -4.59
N PHE A 97 12.06 8.36 -5.88
CA PHE A 97 11.97 7.42 -6.98
C PHE A 97 13.23 6.55 -7.03
N ILE A 98 13.06 5.25 -7.21
CA ILE A 98 14.13 4.27 -7.35
C ILE A 98 14.09 3.78 -8.80
N GLU A 99 15.12 4.10 -9.57
CA GLU A 99 15.24 3.73 -10.98
C GLU A 99 15.94 2.38 -11.14
N ASN A 100 16.92 2.10 -10.29
CA ASN A 100 17.72 0.90 -10.40
C ASN A 100 17.00 -0.34 -9.85
N SER A 101 17.25 -1.47 -10.51
CA SER A 101 16.80 -2.78 -10.02
C SER A 101 17.71 -3.30 -8.90
N TYR A 102 17.21 -4.22 -8.07
CA TYR A 102 18.04 -4.88 -7.05
C TYR A 102 19.22 -5.65 -7.64
N LEU A 103 19.07 -6.16 -8.87
CA LEU A 103 20.13 -6.87 -9.59
C LEU A 103 21.27 -5.92 -9.97
N GLN A 104 20.94 -4.69 -10.38
CA GLN A 104 21.91 -3.66 -10.74
C GLN A 104 22.52 -2.97 -9.51
N GLY A 105 21.79 -2.99 -8.39
CA GLY A 105 22.18 -2.33 -7.15
C GLY A 105 21.62 -0.91 -7.07
N LEU A 106 21.33 -0.48 -5.84
CA LEU A 106 20.75 0.82 -5.54
C LEU A 106 21.85 1.86 -5.33
N ALA A 107 21.63 3.08 -5.83
CA ALA A 107 22.48 4.21 -5.46
C ALA A 107 22.32 4.53 -3.96
N PRO A 108 23.31 5.16 -3.29
CA PRO A 108 23.24 5.45 -1.86
C PRO A 108 21.98 6.23 -1.43
N VAL A 109 21.53 7.16 -2.27
CA VAL A 109 20.31 7.96 -2.05
C VAL A 109 19.05 7.09 -2.20
N GLU A 110 19.00 6.25 -3.23
CA GLU A 110 17.89 5.29 -3.44
C GLU A 110 17.80 4.28 -2.29
N PHE A 111 18.95 3.76 -1.84
CA PHE A 111 19.02 2.84 -0.70
C PHE A 111 18.50 3.50 0.58
N TYR A 112 18.87 4.75 0.84
CA TYR A 112 18.39 5.48 2.00
C TYR A 112 16.87 5.66 1.97
N PHE A 113 16.31 6.10 0.84
CA PHE A 113 14.87 6.26 0.68
C PHE A 113 14.11 4.93 0.72
N HIS A 114 14.70 3.88 0.16
CA HIS A 114 14.18 2.53 0.25
C HIS A 114 14.07 2.07 1.71
N ALA A 115 15.15 2.24 2.49
CA ALA A 115 15.18 1.87 3.90
C ALA A 115 14.21 2.71 4.76
N MET A 116 14.03 3.99 4.43
CA MET A 116 13.05 4.84 5.11
C MET A 116 11.61 4.36 4.89
N GLY A 117 11.24 4.03 3.66
CA GLY A 117 9.91 3.50 3.34
C GLY A 117 9.67 2.15 4.04
N GLY A 118 10.64 1.24 3.93
CA GLY A 118 10.55 -0.07 4.59
C GLY A 118 10.42 0.01 6.11
N ARG A 119 11.09 0.97 6.77
CA ARG A 119 10.93 1.19 8.22
C ARG A 119 9.51 1.58 8.59
N GLU A 120 8.90 2.48 7.81
CA GLU A 120 7.55 2.97 8.05
C GLU A 120 6.52 1.84 7.89
N ASP A 121 6.68 1.01 6.87
CA ASP A 121 5.81 -0.15 6.63
C ASP A 121 5.88 -1.18 7.76
N LEU A 122 7.07 -1.44 8.30
CA LEU A 122 7.26 -2.32 9.45
C LEU A 122 6.59 -1.77 10.72
N ILE A 123 6.68 -0.45 10.93
CA ILE A 123 6.03 0.22 12.07
C ILE A 123 4.51 0.13 11.93
N ASP A 124 3.96 0.48 10.76
CA ASP A 124 2.52 0.43 10.50
C ASP A 124 1.97 -0.99 10.66
N THR A 125 2.70 -1.99 10.18
CA THR A 125 2.35 -3.39 10.39
C THR A 125 2.29 -3.74 11.88
N ALA A 126 3.30 -3.34 12.66
CA ALA A 126 3.32 -3.60 14.09
C ALA A 126 2.16 -2.92 14.83
N VAL A 127 1.84 -1.67 14.48
CA VAL A 127 0.71 -0.92 15.06
C VAL A 127 -0.62 -1.57 14.70
N LYS A 128 -0.83 -1.90 13.41
CA LYS A 128 -2.06 -2.57 12.94
C LYS A 128 -2.28 -3.92 13.61
N ILE A 129 -1.22 -4.69 13.83
CA ILE A 129 -1.30 -5.96 14.57
C ILE A 129 -1.79 -5.69 16.00
N ALA A 130 -1.20 -4.72 16.70
CA ALA A 130 -1.57 -4.41 18.09
C ALA A 130 -3.01 -3.87 18.21
N GLU A 131 -3.44 -2.97 17.33
CA GLU A 131 -4.79 -2.43 17.32
C GLU A 131 -5.83 -3.50 16.98
N THR A 132 -5.57 -4.30 15.94
CA THR A 132 -6.47 -5.38 15.51
C THR A 132 -6.64 -6.41 16.63
N ASP A 133 -5.54 -6.79 17.29
CA ASP A 133 -5.58 -7.73 18.41
C ASP A 133 -6.37 -7.16 19.61
N TYR A 134 -6.15 -5.89 19.97
CA TYR A 134 -6.90 -5.26 21.06
C TYR A 134 -8.41 -5.23 20.79
N ILE A 135 -8.81 -4.83 19.58
CA ILE A 135 -10.21 -4.83 19.14
C ILE A 135 -10.77 -6.25 19.17
N HIS A 136 -10.02 -7.23 18.65
CA HIS A 136 -10.43 -8.63 18.62
C HIS A 136 -10.68 -9.19 20.03
N ARG A 137 -9.75 -9.00 20.97
CA ARG A 137 -9.92 -9.45 22.37
C ARG A 137 -11.10 -8.75 23.06
N ARG A 138 -11.31 -7.46 22.78
CA ARG A 138 -12.42 -6.70 23.34
C ARG A 138 -13.77 -7.21 22.82
N LEU A 139 -13.85 -7.52 21.53
CA LEU A 139 -15.03 -8.15 20.92
C LEU A 139 -15.32 -9.52 21.54
N ILE A 140 -14.31 -10.40 21.63
CA ILE A 140 -14.48 -11.72 22.29
C ILE A 140 -14.96 -11.57 23.72
N LYS A 141 -14.35 -10.68 24.52
CA LYS A 141 -14.78 -10.48 25.91
C LYS A 141 -16.21 -9.95 26.03
N ALA A 142 -16.68 -9.16 25.08
CA ALA A 142 -18.05 -8.66 25.04
C ALA A 142 -19.06 -9.75 24.60
N THR A 143 -18.68 -10.60 23.63
CA THR A 143 -19.57 -11.60 23.03
C THR A 143 -19.54 -12.97 23.71
N LYS A 144 -18.50 -13.30 24.51
CA LYS A 144 -18.35 -14.61 25.17
C LYS A 144 -19.53 -15.06 26.03
N SER A 145 -20.36 -14.11 26.48
CA SER A 145 -21.52 -14.38 27.35
C SER A 145 -22.81 -14.63 26.58
N VAL A 146 -22.78 -14.48 25.24
CA VAL A 146 -23.92 -14.71 24.36
C VAL A 146 -23.91 -16.17 23.91
N MET A 147 -25.00 -16.90 24.20
CA MET A 147 -25.18 -18.28 23.79
C MET A 147 -26.53 -18.45 23.10
N VAL A 148 -26.61 -19.42 22.18
CA VAL A 148 -27.84 -19.81 21.53
C VAL A 148 -28.54 -20.82 22.43
N LYS A 149 -29.78 -20.53 22.83
CA LYS A 149 -30.63 -21.49 23.56
C LYS A 149 -31.90 -21.72 22.78
N ARG A 150 -32.10 -22.96 22.32
CA ARG A 150 -33.24 -23.46 21.54
C ARG A 150 -33.38 -22.77 20.16
N ARG A 151 -33.79 -21.51 20.14
CA ARG A 151 -33.91 -20.63 18.94
C ARG A 151 -33.56 -19.17 19.21
N SER A 152 -33.37 -18.79 20.48
CA SER A 152 -33.09 -17.40 20.89
C SER A 152 -31.65 -17.25 21.36
N MET A 153 -30.99 -16.15 20.99
CA MET A 153 -29.69 -15.77 21.55
C MET A 153 -29.90 -15.06 22.89
N ARG A 154 -29.24 -15.55 23.95
CA ARG A 154 -29.37 -15.06 25.32
C ARG A 154 -28.01 -14.70 25.91
N LYS A 155 -27.98 -13.69 26.79
CA LYS A 155 -26.81 -13.36 27.61
C LYS A 155 -26.77 -14.21 28.90
N SER A 156 -25.62 -14.24 29.57
CA SER A 156 -25.38 -14.99 30.82
C SER A 156 -26.43 -14.80 31.93
N LYS A 157 -27.09 -13.64 32.05
CA LYS A 157 -28.22 -13.41 32.99
C LYS A 157 -29.58 -13.90 32.49
N ASN A 158 -29.60 -14.79 31.50
CA ASN A 158 -30.79 -15.32 30.82
C ASN A 158 -31.70 -14.25 30.16
N SER A 159 -31.19 -13.02 30.01
CA SER A 159 -31.86 -11.96 29.25
C SER A 159 -31.73 -12.23 27.76
N THR A 160 -32.86 -12.14 27.05
CA THR A 160 -32.91 -12.34 25.60
C THR A 160 -32.20 -11.18 24.90
N TYR A 161 -31.15 -11.50 24.13
CA TYR A 161 -30.44 -10.53 23.30
C TYR A 161 -31.08 -10.43 21.92
N ARG A 162 -31.45 -11.59 21.33
CA ARG A 162 -32.16 -11.67 20.05
C ARG A 162 -33.09 -12.88 20.05
N LYS A 163 -34.27 -12.76 19.41
CA LYS A 163 -35.29 -13.82 19.38
C LYS A 163 -34.95 -14.98 18.44
N THR A 164 -34.13 -14.72 17.42
CA THR A 164 -33.72 -15.65 16.35
C THR A 164 -32.19 -15.66 16.20
N TRP A 165 -31.63 -16.74 15.64
CA TRP A 165 -30.22 -16.86 15.29
C TRP A 165 -29.96 -16.13 13.96
N GLY A 166 -29.06 -15.14 13.95
CA GLY A 166 -28.87 -14.30 12.75
C GLY A 166 -30.16 -13.61 12.31
N SER A 167 -30.32 -13.31 11.01
CA SER A 167 -31.57 -12.81 10.43
C SER A 167 -32.53 -13.90 9.98
N THR A 168 -32.06 -15.14 9.81
CA THR A 168 -32.77 -16.21 9.09
C THR A 168 -32.86 -17.54 9.84
N ASP A 169 -32.37 -17.66 11.08
CA ASP A 169 -32.33 -18.91 11.88
C ASP A 169 -31.47 -20.06 11.27
N PHE A 170 -30.74 -19.84 10.18
CA PHE A 170 -29.86 -20.82 9.54
C PHE A 170 -28.40 -20.55 9.82
N GLU A 171 -27.64 -21.59 10.18
CA GLU A 171 -26.19 -21.52 10.41
C GLU A 171 -25.43 -21.00 9.18
N SER A 172 -24.45 -20.11 9.40
CA SER A 172 -23.74 -19.40 8.33
C SER A 172 -23.03 -20.34 7.37
N ASP A 173 -22.52 -21.46 7.90
CA ASP A 173 -21.73 -22.43 7.16
C ASP A 173 -22.61 -23.30 6.25
N LEU A 174 -23.93 -23.31 6.49
CA LEU A 174 -24.94 -23.96 5.63
C LEU A 174 -25.44 -23.02 4.52
N ILE A 175 -25.17 -21.71 4.66
CA ILE A 175 -25.45 -20.72 3.64
C ILE A 175 -24.18 -20.63 2.80
N GLY A 176 -24.00 -21.59 1.89
CA GLY A 176 -22.87 -21.58 0.96
C GLY A 176 -22.85 -20.30 0.13
N ILE A 177 -22.01 -19.35 0.54
CA ILE A 177 -21.56 -18.20 -0.23
C ILE A 177 -20.06 -18.36 -0.41
#